data_AF-A0A959MF20-F1
#
_entry.id   AF-A0A959MF20-F1
#
_cell.length_a   1.000
_cell.length_b   1.000
_cell.length_c   1.000
_cell.angle_alpha   90.00
_cell.angle_beta   90.00
_cell.angle_gamma   90.00
#
_symmetry.space_group_name_H-M   'P 1'
#
loop_
_entity.id
_entity.type
_entity.pdbx_description
1 polymer ?
#
loop_
_entity_poly.entity_id
_entity_poly.type
_entity_poly.pdbx_seq_one_letter_code
_entity_poly.pdbx_strand_id
1 'polypeptide(L)'
;MKHLSILLMSAGLFCIACGTLQAQERTEETVVETDSTGNTTTTKIVRVSKSEDITPRNNVITINPLKFFLFYNLSYYRKVSANIAVGGGLQMPALAGVTGFGVNGEMRFYPSGKTLRGFYLAPNISFNSLTSNSVTVSAFSAGGLVGWQWFPGDDFAMGLGIGIDQYFLSASDGDDVNFFDGYDGTFPALRFDIGYGW
;
A
#
# COMPACT_ATOMS: atom_id res chain seq x y z
N MET A 1 3.77 -10.88 -33.71
CA MET A 1 3.90 -11.93 -32.67
C MET A 1 5.36 -12.02 -32.18
N LYS A 2 5.83 -11.04 -31.39
CA LYS A 2 7.18 -11.02 -30.79
C LYS A 2 7.25 -10.21 -29.47
N HIS A 3 6.17 -10.21 -28.67
CA HIS A 3 6.16 -9.48 -27.38
C HIS A 3 5.75 -10.33 -26.17
N LEU A 4 5.61 -11.65 -26.31
CA LEU A 4 5.12 -12.53 -25.24
C LEU A 4 6.23 -13.18 -24.40
N SER A 5 7.48 -12.72 -24.50
CA SER A 5 8.64 -13.42 -23.92
C SER A 5 9.34 -12.65 -22.78
N ILE A 6 8.86 -11.44 -22.43
CA ILE A 6 9.48 -10.61 -21.37
C ILE A 6 8.66 -10.65 -20.05
N LEU A 7 7.45 -11.22 -20.07
CA LEU A 7 6.58 -11.29 -18.88
C LEU A 7 6.94 -12.41 -17.89
N LEU A 8 7.88 -13.30 -18.22
CA LEU A 8 8.19 -14.49 -17.41
C LEU A 8 9.47 -14.42 -16.56
N MET A 9 10.26 -13.33 -16.64
CA MET A 9 11.58 -13.28 -15.96
C MET A 9 11.67 -12.37 -14.73
N SER A 10 10.57 -11.74 -14.30
CA SER A 10 10.55 -10.85 -13.11
C SER A 10 9.64 -11.33 -11.97
N ALA A 11 8.99 -12.50 -12.10
CA ALA A 11 8.20 -13.11 -11.02
C ALA A 11 9.03 -14.00 -10.07
N GLY A 12 10.35 -14.12 -10.29
CA GLY A 12 11.21 -15.12 -9.63
C GLY A 12 11.90 -14.71 -8.34
N LEU A 13 11.69 -13.49 -7.82
CA LEU A 13 12.45 -13.01 -6.66
C LEU A 13 11.59 -12.26 -5.63
N PHE A 14 10.46 -12.84 -5.21
CA PHE A 14 9.76 -12.40 -4.01
C PHE A 14 9.13 -13.57 -3.23
N CYS A 15 9.85 -14.69 -3.15
CA CYS A 15 9.49 -15.86 -2.34
C CYS A 15 10.16 -15.88 -0.95
N ILE A 16 10.68 -14.76 -0.44
CA ILE A 16 11.35 -14.77 0.87
C ILE A 16 10.79 -13.64 1.73
N ALA A 17 10.34 -14.03 2.93
CA ALA A 17 9.72 -13.22 4.00
C ALA A 17 8.18 -13.05 3.97
N CYS A 18 7.41 -14.07 3.57
CA CYS A 18 6.00 -14.19 4.00
C CYS A 18 5.86 -14.82 5.42
N GLY A 19 6.96 -14.92 6.15
CA GLY A 19 7.00 -15.40 7.53
C GLY A 19 7.56 -14.33 8.46
N THR A 20 6.78 -13.95 9.46
CA THR A 20 7.26 -13.42 10.75
C THR A 20 7.92 -12.03 10.77
N LEU A 21 7.21 -10.98 10.32
CA LEU A 21 7.34 -9.64 10.91
C LEU A 21 6.28 -9.43 12.00
N GLN A 22 6.07 -10.43 12.86
CA GLN A 22 5.37 -10.22 14.12
C GLN A 22 6.43 -10.19 15.21
N ALA A 23 6.31 -9.24 16.14
CA ALA A 23 7.19 -9.16 17.30
C ALA A 23 7.07 -10.47 18.09
N GLN A 24 8.00 -11.38 17.83
CA GLN A 24 8.13 -12.63 18.55
C GLN A 24 8.88 -12.31 19.83
N GLU A 25 8.19 -12.38 20.96
CA GLU A 25 8.83 -12.23 22.26
C GLU A 25 9.34 -13.62 22.67
N ARG A 26 10.67 -13.73 22.74
CA ARG A 26 11.34 -14.92 23.23
C ARG A 26 11.72 -14.69 24.69
N THR A 27 11.07 -15.44 25.58
CA THR A 27 11.44 -15.49 27.00
C THR A 27 12.19 -16.80 27.24
N GLU A 28 13.44 -16.70 27.73
CA GLU A 28 14.21 -17.85 28.18
C GLU A 28 14.22 -17.88 29.70
N GLU A 29 13.64 -18.93 30.28
CA GLU A 29 13.69 -19.20 31.71
C GLU A 29 14.57 -20.42 31.97
N THR A 30 15.50 -20.29 32.92
CA THR A 30 16.28 -21.43 33.41
C THR A 30 15.83 -21.72 34.83
N VAL A 31 15.18 -22.86 35.02
CA VAL A 31 14.76 -23.35 36.34
C VAL A 31 15.74 -24.41 36.80
N VAL A 32 16.33 -24.21 37.98
CA VAL A 32 17.28 -25.13 38.59
C VAL A 32 16.64 -25.69 39.84
N GLU A 33 16.26 -26.96 39.82
CA GLU A 33 15.74 -27.67 40.99
C GLU A 33 16.82 -28.59 41.56
N THR A 34 17.01 -28.53 42.87
CA THR A 34 17.92 -29.42 43.59
C THR A 34 17.11 -30.35 44.47
N ASP A 35 17.26 -31.66 44.28
CA ASP A 35 16.53 -32.64 45.07
C ASP A 35 17.12 -32.81 46.48
N SER A 36 16.43 -33.55 47.34
CA SER A 36 16.85 -33.83 48.72
C SER A 36 18.13 -34.69 48.83
N THR A 37 18.67 -35.16 47.70
CA THR A 37 19.94 -35.90 47.60
C THR A 37 21.09 -35.08 47.03
N GLY A 38 20.85 -33.81 46.69
CA GLY A 38 21.86 -32.88 46.16
C GLY A 38 22.04 -32.94 44.65
N ASN A 39 21.23 -33.72 43.91
CA ASN A 39 21.30 -33.71 42.45
C ASN A 39 20.56 -32.49 41.90
N THR A 40 21.19 -31.83 40.93
CA THR A 40 20.68 -30.61 40.32
C THR A 40 20.10 -30.94 38.95
N THR A 41 18.81 -30.67 38.76
CA THR A 41 18.16 -30.77 37.44
C THR A 41 17.99 -29.36 36.89
N THR A 42 18.61 -29.10 35.74
CA THR A 42 18.48 -27.81 35.03
C THR A 42 17.46 -27.96 33.90
N THR A 43 16.36 -27.23 34.00
CA THR A 43 15.30 -27.20 32.98
C THR A 43 15.34 -25.85 32.28
N LYS A 44 15.64 -25.87 30.97
CA LYS A 44 15.58 -24.68 30.13
C LYS A 44 14.20 -24.60 29.46
N ILE A 45 13.40 -23.62 29.88
CA ILE A 45 12.07 -23.35 29.33
C ILE A 45 12.22 -22.18 28.35
N VAL A 46 11.92 -22.43 27.06
CA VAL A 46 11.85 -21.37 26.05
C VAL A 46 10.37 -21.11 25.78
N ARG A 47 9.86 -19.98 26.28
CA ARG A 47 8.50 -19.53 25.98
C ARG A 47 8.56 -18.56 24.80
N VAL A 48 7.89 -18.94 23.71
CA VAL A 48 7.70 -18.09 22.54
C VAL A 48 6.28 -17.52 22.61
N SER A 49 6.14 -16.23 22.90
CA SER A 49 4.87 -15.51 22.84
C SER A 49 4.79 -14.68 21.56
N LYS A 50 3.57 -14.59 21.02
CA LYS A 50 3.25 -13.78 19.84
C LYS A 50 2.37 -12.64 20.30
N SER A 51 2.91 -11.43 20.34
CA SER A 51 2.10 -10.25 20.62
C SER A 51 1.40 -9.82 19.33
N GLU A 52 0.08 -9.80 19.36
CA GLU A 52 -0.74 -9.36 18.23
C GLU A 52 -1.61 -8.18 18.66
N ASP A 53 -1.48 -7.05 17.96
CA ASP A 53 -2.44 -5.95 18.11
C ASP A 53 -3.81 -6.38 17.52
N ILE A 54 -4.82 -6.33 18.39
CA ILE A 54 -6.21 -6.73 18.12
C ILE A 54 -7.15 -5.53 17.95
N THR A 55 -6.62 -4.31 17.94
CA THR A 55 -7.42 -3.07 17.89
C THR A 55 -8.22 -3.04 16.59
N PRO A 56 -9.56 -3.12 16.66
CA PRO A 56 -10.40 -3.11 15.48
C PRO A 56 -10.41 -1.70 14.89
N ARG A 57 -10.08 -1.60 13.60
CA ARG A 57 -10.12 -0.34 12.85
C ARG A 57 -11.07 -0.53 11.68
N ASN A 58 -11.97 0.42 11.50
CA ASN A 58 -12.97 0.39 10.43
C ASN A 58 -12.67 1.42 9.35
N ASN A 59 -11.85 2.42 9.65
CA ASN A 59 -11.55 3.54 8.80
C ASN A 59 -10.05 3.85 8.87
N VAL A 60 -9.48 4.30 7.76
CA VAL A 60 -8.14 4.86 7.73
C VAL A 60 -8.14 6.06 6.80
N ILE A 61 -7.51 7.15 7.23
CA ILE A 61 -7.14 8.26 6.36
C ILE A 61 -5.62 8.25 6.16
N THR A 62 -5.14 8.39 4.94
CA THR A 62 -3.71 8.40 4.61
C THR A 62 -3.34 9.55 3.70
N ILE A 63 -2.09 9.94 3.80
CA ILE A 63 -1.37 10.72 2.79
C ILE A 63 -0.17 9.90 2.32
N ASN A 64 0.24 10.11 1.08
CA ASN A 64 1.44 9.52 0.51
C ASN A 64 2.49 10.60 0.25
N PRO A 65 3.49 10.77 1.15
CA PRO A 65 4.53 11.78 0.96
C PRO A 65 5.36 11.60 -0.31
N LEU A 66 5.52 10.38 -0.83
CA LEU A 66 6.24 10.18 -2.10
C LEU A 66 5.53 10.81 -3.29
N LYS A 67 4.20 10.97 -3.21
CA LYS A 67 3.45 11.65 -4.27
C LYS A 67 3.59 13.17 -4.21
N PHE A 68 4.00 13.76 -3.08
CA PHE A 68 4.05 15.23 -2.91
C PHE A 68 5.03 15.94 -3.85
N PHE A 69 5.97 15.22 -4.48
CA PHE A 69 6.80 15.76 -5.56
C PHE A 69 5.96 16.20 -6.78
N LEU A 70 4.76 15.64 -6.97
CA LEU A 70 3.88 15.93 -8.10
C LEU A 70 2.48 16.35 -7.65
N PHE A 71 1.94 15.71 -6.60
CA PHE A 71 0.57 15.88 -6.11
C PHE A 71 0.49 15.82 -4.59
N TYR A 72 -0.12 16.83 -3.98
CA TYR A 72 -0.74 16.65 -2.67
C TYR A 72 -1.86 15.62 -2.79
N ASN A 73 -1.98 14.75 -1.81
CA ASN A 73 -2.98 13.68 -1.84
C ASN A 73 -3.51 13.37 -0.45
N LEU A 74 -4.78 12.96 -0.41
CA LEU A 74 -5.48 12.52 0.79
C LEU A 74 -6.41 11.38 0.39
N SER A 75 -6.30 10.24 1.04
CA SER A 75 -7.12 9.06 0.77
C SER A 75 -7.84 8.61 2.03
N TYR A 76 -9.09 8.19 1.87
CA TYR A 76 -9.89 7.60 2.93
C TYR A 76 -10.31 6.18 2.52
N TYR A 77 -10.18 5.25 3.46
CA TYR A 77 -10.56 3.85 3.29
C TYR A 77 -11.51 3.43 4.39
N ARG A 78 -12.50 2.63 4.02
CA ARG A 78 -13.47 2.02 4.92
C ARG A 78 -13.48 0.52 4.76
N LYS A 79 -13.44 -0.19 5.88
CA LYS A 79 -13.67 -1.63 5.97
C LYS A 79 -15.10 -1.95 5.56
N VAL A 80 -15.25 -2.89 4.64
CA VAL A 80 -16.56 -3.40 4.17
C VAL A 80 -16.78 -4.83 4.66
N SER A 81 -15.71 -5.63 4.75
CA SER A 81 -15.77 -7.00 5.26
C SER A 81 -14.50 -7.37 6.04
N ALA A 82 -14.36 -8.63 6.46
CA ALA A 82 -13.13 -9.11 7.09
C ALA A 82 -11.91 -9.06 6.15
N ASN A 83 -12.13 -9.12 4.83
CA ASN A 83 -11.06 -9.18 3.83
C ASN A 83 -11.04 -7.97 2.88
N ILE A 84 -12.02 -7.07 2.93
CA ILE A 84 -12.15 -5.99 1.93
C ILE A 84 -12.27 -4.65 2.63
N ALA A 85 -11.45 -3.69 2.19
CA ALA A 85 -11.68 -2.27 2.36
C ALA A 85 -11.85 -1.60 0.99
N VAL A 86 -12.65 -0.55 0.93
CA VAL A 86 -12.81 0.31 -0.24
C VAL A 86 -12.49 1.73 0.16
N GLY A 87 -11.90 2.49 -0.76
CA GLY A 87 -11.53 3.86 -0.49
C GLY A 87 -11.45 4.70 -1.73
N GLY A 88 -11.28 5.98 -1.50
CA GLY A 88 -11.01 6.95 -2.55
C GLY A 88 -10.20 8.10 -2.00
N GLY A 89 -9.62 8.87 -2.90
CA GLY A 89 -8.78 9.99 -2.51
C GLY A 89 -8.88 11.16 -3.47
N LEU A 90 -8.48 12.30 -2.96
CA LEU A 90 -8.33 13.55 -3.70
C LEU A 90 -6.84 13.80 -3.94
N GLN A 91 -6.54 14.39 -5.09
CA GLN A 91 -5.21 14.76 -5.52
C GLN A 91 -5.23 16.21 -6.02
N MET A 92 -4.21 16.98 -5.67
CA MET A 92 -4.05 18.36 -6.14
C MET A 92 -2.61 18.56 -6.62
N PRO A 93 -2.37 19.17 -7.79
CA PRO A 93 -1.02 19.41 -8.28
C PRO A 93 -0.19 20.22 -7.28
N ALA A 94 1.06 19.80 -7.05
CA ALA A 94 2.03 20.51 -6.22
C ALA A 94 3.00 21.36 -7.05
N LEU A 95 3.02 21.18 -8.38
CA LEU A 95 3.92 21.86 -9.30
C LEU A 95 3.46 23.30 -9.59
N ALA A 96 4.37 24.25 -9.51
CA ALA A 96 4.08 25.65 -9.85
C ALA A 96 3.65 25.78 -11.32
N GLY A 97 2.60 26.56 -11.58
CA GLY A 97 2.04 26.77 -12.92
C GLY A 97 1.12 25.65 -13.42
N VAL A 98 0.94 24.58 -12.65
CA VAL A 98 -0.05 23.53 -12.93
C VAL A 98 -1.18 23.64 -11.92
N THR A 99 -2.41 23.74 -12.40
CA THR A 99 -3.62 23.71 -11.58
C THR A 99 -4.49 22.52 -11.96
N GLY A 100 -5.47 22.19 -11.13
CA GLY A 100 -6.37 21.09 -11.40
C GLY A 100 -6.70 20.25 -10.19
N PHE A 101 -7.29 19.09 -10.43
CA PHE A 101 -7.67 18.14 -9.39
C PHE A 101 -7.58 16.71 -9.92
N GLY A 102 -7.47 15.77 -9.00
CA GLY A 102 -7.58 14.37 -9.29
C GLY A 102 -8.40 13.64 -8.23
N VAL A 103 -8.99 12.55 -8.65
CA VAL A 103 -9.72 11.62 -7.79
C VAL A 103 -9.22 10.21 -8.06
N ASN A 104 -9.17 9.38 -7.03
CA ASN A 104 -8.87 7.96 -7.18
C ASN A 104 -9.87 7.11 -6.42
N GLY A 105 -10.06 5.89 -6.90
CA GLY A 105 -10.79 4.83 -6.25
C GLY A 105 -9.91 3.61 -6.11
N GLU A 106 -9.96 2.96 -4.96
CA GLU A 106 -9.16 1.77 -4.67
C GLU A 106 -9.94 0.78 -3.83
N MET A 107 -9.80 -0.50 -4.18
CA MET A 107 -10.25 -1.62 -3.35
C MET A 107 -9.03 -2.34 -2.80
N ARG A 108 -8.99 -2.62 -1.50
CA ARG A 108 -7.92 -3.39 -0.85
C ARG A 108 -8.44 -4.74 -0.39
N PHE A 109 -7.89 -5.82 -0.92
CA PHE A 109 -8.16 -7.19 -0.51
C PHE A 109 -7.05 -7.70 0.41
N TYR A 110 -7.41 -8.12 1.62
CA TYR A 110 -6.53 -8.66 2.66
C TYR A 110 -6.72 -10.17 2.79
N PRO A 111 -5.83 -11.01 2.24
CA PRO A 111 -5.97 -12.47 2.31
C PRO A 111 -5.96 -13.03 3.74
N SER A 112 -5.34 -12.31 4.67
CA SER A 112 -5.25 -12.69 6.09
C SER A 112 -6.56 -12.61 6.86
N GLY A 113 -7.61 -11.98 6.31
CA GLY A 113 -8.84 -11.67 7.05
C GLY A 113 -8.70 -10.53 8.06
N LYS A 114 -7.56 -9.82 8.04
CA LYS A 114 -7.28 -8.67 8.90
C LYS A 114 -7.36 -7.40 8.06
N THR A 115 -8.58 -6.95 7.75
CA THR A 115 -8.77 -5.74 6.94
C THR A 115 -8.11 -4.51 7.58
N LEU A 116 -7.53 -3.66 6.73
CA LEU A 116 -6.72 -2.50 7.10
C LEU A 116 -5.40 -2.89 7.78
N ARG A 117 -4.97 -4.16 7.81
CA ARG A 117 -3.69 -4.56 8.40
C ARG A 117 -3.01 -5.73 7.69
N GLY A 118 -1.70 -5.61 7.51
CA GLY A 118 -0.83 -6.58 6.87
C GLY A 118 -0.86 -6.47 5.35
N PHE A 119 -0.57 -7.59 4.71
CA PHE A 119 -0.51 -7.72 3.25
C PHE A 119 -1.87 -7.50 2.59
N TYR A 120 -1.87 -6.76 1.47
CA TYR A 120 -3.05 -6.55 0.64
C TYR A 120 -2.74 -6.49 -0.86
N LEU A 121 -3.75 -6.80 -1.67
CA LEU A 121 -3.81 -6.54 -3.11
C LEU A 121 -4.75 -5.36 -3.35
N ALA A 122 -4.36 -4.43 -4.21
CA ALA A 122 -5.09 -3.19 -4.42
C ALA A 122 -5.23 -2.81 -5.90
N PRO A 123 -6.26 -3.31 -6.62
CA PRO A 123 -6.66 -2.69 -7.87
C PRO A 123 -7.13 -1.25 -7.63
N ASN A 124 -6.75 -0.35 -8.52
CA ASN A 124 -7.04 1.06 -8.41
C ASN A 124 -7.37 1.69 -9.77
N ILE A 125 -8.14 2.77 -9.73
CA ILE A 125 -8.39 3.65 -10.85
C ILE A 125 -8.20 5.10 -10.42
N SER A 126 -7.79 5.96 -11.34
CA SER A 126 -7.71 7.39 -11.07
C SER A 126 -8.10 8.24 -12.27
N PHE A 127 -8.53 9.46 -12.00
CA PHE A 127 -8.77 10.49 -13.00
C PHE A 127 -8.13 11.79 -12.51
N ASN A 128 -7.40 12.48 -13.37
CA ASN A 128 -6.78 13.76 -13.09
C ASN A 128 -7.11 14.72 -14.23
N SER A 129 -7.52 15.94 -13.90
CA SER A 129 -7.65 17.05 -14.85
C SER A 129 -6.63 18.10 -14.46
N LEU A 130 -5.69 18.38 -15.37
CA LEU A 130 -4.54 19.25 -15.15
C LEU A 130 -4.54 20.36 -16.19
N THR A 131 -4.43 21.59 -15.74
CA THR A 131 -4.34 22.77 -16.61
C THR A 131 -2.98 23.42 -16.43
N SER A 132 -2.32 23.70 -17.56
CA SER A 132 -1.06 24.45 -17.62
C SER A 132 -1.06 25.33 -18.87
N ASN A 133 -0.72 26.61 -18.73
CA ASN A 133 -0.69 27.57 -19.85
C ASN A 133 -1.97 27.54 -20.73
N SER A 134 -3.14 27.49 -20.10
CA SER A 134 -4.47 27.40 -20.75
C SER A 134 -4.75 26.09 -21.51
N VAL A 135 -3.84 25.12 -21.50
CA VAL A 135 -4.07 23.77 -22.03
C VAL A 135 -4.54 22.86 -20.91
N THR A 136 -5.64 22.15 -21.13
CA THR A 136 -6.15 21.16 -20.17
C THR A 136 -5.92 19.74 -20.69
N VAL A 137 -5.27 18.94 -19.85
CA VAL A 137 -4.99 17.52 -20.08
C VAL A 137 -5.74 16.71 -19.02
N SER A 138 -6.49 15.73 -19.49
CA SER A 138 -7.13 14.72 -18.66
C SER A 138 -6.33 13.42 -18.72
N ALA A 139 -6.07 12.82 -17.57
CA ALA A 139 -5.39 11.54 -17.45
C ALA A 139 -6.26 10.58 -16.65
N PHE A 140 -6.70 9.51 -17.29
CA PHE A 140 -7.32 8.37 -16.64
C PHE A 140 -6.23 7.32 -16.37
N SER A 141 -6.30 6.61 -15.25
CA SER A 141 -5.43 5.47 -15.00
C SER A 141 -6.20 4.28 -14.45
N ALA A 142 -5.70 3.10 -14.77
CA ALA A 142 -6.13 1.85 -14.17
C ALA A 142 -4.91 0.99 -13.87
N GLY A 143 -4.89 0.38 -12.71
CA GLY A 143 -3.73 -0.39 -12.28
C GLY A 143 -3.97 -1.20 -11.04
N GLY A 144 -2.86 -1.65 -10.46
CA GLY A 144 -2.89 -2.48 -9.29
C GLY A 144 -1.54 -2.48 -8.59
N LEU A 145 -1.59 -2.60 -7.27
CA LEU A 145 -0.40 -2.76 -6.46
C LEU A 145 -0.60 -3.82 -5.38
N VAL A 146 0.51 -4.31 -4.87
CA VAL A 146 0.54 -5.06 -3.62
C VAL A 146 1.12 -4.16 -2.55
N GLY A 147 0.67 -4.32 -1.31
CA GLY A 147 1.16 -3.50 -0.22
C GLY A 147 1.09 -4.18 1.12
N TRP A 148 1.71 -3.53 2.10
CA TRP A 148 1.72 -3.93 3.49
C TRP A 148 1.38 -2.72 4.35
N GLN A 149 0.30 -2.82 5.14
CA GLN A 149 -0.12 -1.79 6.09
C GLN A 149 0.11 -2.25 7.52
N TRP A 150 0.66 -1.40 8.37
CA TRP A 150 0.84 -1.69 9.79
C TRP A 150 0.56 -0.45 10.63
N PHE A 151 0.44 -0.66 11.95
CA PHE A 151 0.21 0.42 12.89
C PHE A 151 1.29 0.35 13.98
N PRO A 152 2.26 1.28 13.99
CA PRO A 152 3.25 1.38 15.06
C PRO A 152 2.67 1.74 16.43
N GLY A 153 1.46 2.29 16.47
CA GLY A 153 0.68 2.56 17.69
C GLY A 153 -0.79 2.22 17.48
N ASP A 154 -1.66 2.65 18.38
CA ASP A 154 -3.08 2.29 18.30
C ASP A 154 -3.75 2.85 17.04
N ASP A 155 -3.49 4.12 16.73
CA ASP A 155 -4.20 4.76 15.60
C ASP A 155 -3.27 5.17 14.45
N PHE A 156 -1.96 5.22 14.66
CA PHE A 156 -1.02 5.68 13.64
C PHE A 156 -0.84 4.63 12.55
N ALA A 157 -1.25 4.93 11.31
CA ALA A 157 -1.16 4.03 10.18
C ALA A 157 0.10 4.29 9.35
N MET A 158 0.77 3.22 8.95
CA MET A 158 1.87 3.24 7.99
C MET A 158 1.63 2.19 6.91
N GLY A 159 2.05 2.49 5.67
CA GLY A 159 1.90 1.55 4.57
C GLY A 159 3.04 1.65 3.56
N LEU A 160 3.37 0.52 2.94
CA LEU A 160 4.26 0.45 1.80
C LEU A 160 3.56 -0.30 0.67
N GLY A 161 3.82 0.08 -0.57
CA GLY A 161 3.27 -0.62 -1.72
C GLY A 161 4.05 -0.42 -3.00
N ILE A 162 3.98 -1.42 -3.87
CA ILE A 162 4.59 -1.42 -5.19
C ILE A 162 3.62 -2.06 -6.19
N GLY A 163 3.54 -1.48 -7.38
CA GLY A 163 2.64 -1.95 -8.42
C GLY A 163 2.87 -1.25 -9.73
N ILE A 164 1.82 -1.25 -10.55
CA ILE A 164 1.85 -0.77 -11.92
C ILE A 164 0.52 -0.10 -12.26
N ASP A 165 0.60 1.05 -12.90
CA ASP A 165 -0.56 1.78 -13.41
C ASP A 165 -0.39 2.02 -14.91
N GLN A 166 -1.46 1.77 -15.67
CA GLN A 166 -1.58 2.17 -17.06
C GLN A 166 -2.30 3.52 -17.10
N TYR A 167 -1.70 4.50 -17.77
CA TYR A 167 -2.27 5.82 -17.98
C TYR A 167 -2.79 5.96 -19.41
N PHE A 168 -3.93 6.62 -19.52
CA PHE A 168 -4.63 6.98 -20.75
C PHE A 168 -4.79 8.50 -20.74
N LEU A 169 -4.09 9.19 -21.65
CA LEU A 169 -4.10 10.65 -21.70
C LEU A 169 -5.02 11.14 -22.81
N SER A 170 -5.77 12.20 -22.52
CA SER A 170 -6.60 12.91 -23.48
C SER A 170 -6.46 14.41 -23.25
N ALA A 171 -6.31 15.19 -24.32
CA ALA A 171 -6.21 16.64 -24.25
C ALA A 171 -7.44 17.28 -24.91
N SER A 172 -7.98 18.33 -24.28
CA SER A 172 -9.13 19.07 -24.80
C SER A 172 -8.74 20.53 -25.00
N ASP A 173 -8.20 20.89 -26.17
CA ASP A 173 -8.73 21.94 -27.08
C ASP A 173 -7.76 22.37 -28.20
N GLY A 174 -8.34 22.65 -29.38
CA GLY A 174 -7.80 23.50 -30.46
C GLY A 174 -7.24 22.79 -31.70
N ASP A 175 -8.10 22.41 -32.66
CA ASP A 175 -7.94 22.11 -34.12
C ASP A 175 -6.68 21.42 -34.70
N ASP A 176 -5.68 21.06 -33.90
CA ASP A 176 -4.43 20.40 -34.29
C ASP A 176 -3.94 19.39 -33.23
N VAL A 177 -4.82 18.95 -32.33
CA VAL A 177 -4.45 18.13 -31.15
C VAL A 177 -4.38 16.62 -31.45
N ASN A 178 -3.84 16.23 -32.61
CA ASN A 178 -3.52 14.82 -32.90
C ASN A 178 -2.20 14.36 -32.22
N PHE A 179 -1.55 15.21 -31.43
CA PHE A 179 -0.22 14.92 -30.85
C PHE A 179 -0.28 14.07 -29.56
N PHE A 180 -1.41 14.04 -28.85
CA PHE A 180 -1.52 13.37 -27.55
C PHE A 180 -2.46 12.15 -27.55
N ASP A 181 -3.13 11.85 -28.66
CA ASP A 181 -4.10 10.74 -28.80
C ASP A 181 -3.44 9.33 -28.84
N GLY A 182 -2.22 9.20 -28.31
CA GLY A 182 -1.45 7.95 -28.34
C GLY A 182 -0.32 7.84 -27.31
N TYR A 183 -0.29 8.70 -26.29
CA TYR A 183 0.72 8.64 -25.22
C TYR A 183 0.26 7.80 -24.02
N ASP A 184 -0.33 6.64 -24.31
CA ASP A 184 -0.63 5.66 -23.27
C ASP A 184 0.66 5.04 -22.76
N GLY A 185 0.78 4.93 -21.43
CA GLY A 185 2.04 4.52 -20.81
C GLY A 185 1.83 3.73 -19.54
N THR A 186 2.72 2.76 -19.32
CA THR A 186 2.78 1.96 -18.10
C THR A 186 3.83 2.54 -17.17
N PHE A 187 3.45 2.84 -15.92
CA PHE A 187 4.35 3.43 -14.93
C PHE A 187 4.37 2.63 -13.63
N PRO A 188 5.51 2.59 -12.92
CA PRO A 188 5.56 1.98 -11.61
C PRO A 188 4.72 2.79 -10.61
N ALA A 189 3.88 2.09 -9.85
CA ALA A 189 3.13 2.66 -8.74
C ALA A 189 3.89 2.42 -7.43
N LEU A 190 4.38 3.48 -6.79
CA LEU A 190 5.06 3.40 -5.50
C LEU A 190 4.24 4.07 -4.41
N ARG A 191 4.20 3.45 -3.23
CA ARG A 191 3.43 3.94 -2.10
C ARG A 191 4.23 3.89 -0.81
N PHE A 192 4.23 5.02 -0.13
CA PHE A 192 4.57 5.15 1.28
C PHE A 192 3.46 5.95 1.92
N ASP A 193 2.57 5.27 2.65
CA ASP A 193 1.42 5.89 3.30
C ASP A 193 1.76 6.18 4.76
N ILE A 194 1.36 7.36 5.22
CA ILE A 194 1.27 7.70 6.65
C ILE A 194 -0.14 8.21 6.93
N GLY A 195 -0.69 7.89 8.10
CA GLY A 195 -2.10 8.15 8.34
C GLY A 195 -2.59 7.88 9.74
N TYR A 196 -3.91 7.91 9.87
CA TYR A 196 -4.63 7.68 11.12
C TYR A 196 -5.78 6.70 10.86
N GLY A 197 -5.93 5.69 11.72
CA GLY A 197 -6.95 4.66 11.62
C GLY A 197 -7.73 4.51 12.91
N TRP A 198 -9.04 4.29 12.79
CA TRP A 198 -10.00 4.18 13.88
C TRP A 198 -11.17 3.26 13.53
#